data_AF-A0A817DPF0-F1
#
_entry.id   AF-A0A817DPF0-F1
#
_cell.length_a   1.000
_cell.length_b   1.000
_cell.length_c   1.000
_cell.angle_alpha   90.00
_cell.angle_beta   90.00
_cell.angle_gamma   90.00
#
_symmetry.space_group_name_H-M   'P 1'
#
loop_
_entity.id
_entity.type
_entity.pdbx_description
1 polymer ?
#
loop_
_entity_poly.entity_id
_entity_poly.type
_entity_poly.pdbx_seq_one_letter_code
_entity_poly.pdbx_strand_id
1 'polypeptide(L)'
;MTQVRIPEFNMEDEEAQLLPTSSTVSAPVQQITTTPRTKRRLQVTENSTNVENINMDRRRQKARERMAAKRAQTTPEEAERQHVLARERSAARRAAFTPKQTERERILACERSAARRAALNTEEIEGQREATREKVAAWRASLTSKEIQLQRILATERTMSKRATASPKTAEEQRVVDRKRSATRRTTYTPDELERRMHLLKVFEALQWLRQNNPLYHNITINQSIINKLPDDDVPECLWTTMEISTNVEAGENERASYIPDLLTNVSELNNTAAIPIISSAVLDVNGTKASSDEVAEHLLERIKSQVTEK
;
A
#
# COMPACT_ATOMS: atom_id res chain seq x y z
N MET A 1 36.71 0.17 27.17
CA MET A 1 36.50 1.30 26.25
C MET A 1 37.58 1.23 25.19
N THR A 2 37.27 0.62 24.05
CA THR A 2 38.25 0.32 23.00
C THR A 2 37.81 1.09 21.76
N GLN A 3 38.52 2.18 21.45
CA GLN A 3 38.24 3.01 20.29
C GLN A 3 38.60 2.23 19.02
N VAL A 4 37.60 1.93 18.20
CA VAL A 4 37.78 1.39 16.86
C VAL A 4 38.04 2.57 15.92
N ARG A 5 39.29 2.69 15.49
CA ARG A 5 39.79 3.70 14.56
C ARG A 5 39.30 3.35 13.14
N ILE A 6 38.40 4.16 12.60
CA ILE A 6 37.95 4.08 11.20
C ILE A 6 39.04 4.76 10.34
N PRO A 7 39.54 4.13 9.27
CA PRO A 7 40.44 4.80 8.35
C PRO A 7 39.65 5.79 7.47
N GLU A 8 40.04 7.06 7.51
CA GLU A 8 39.63 8.09 6.57
C GLU A 8 40.13 7.70 5.17
N PHE A 9 39.18 7.45 4.27
CA PHE A 9 39.45 7.18 2.87
C PHE A 9 39.32 8.51 2.11
N ASN A 10 40.45 9.17 1.89
CA ASN A 10 40.55 10.36 1.05
C ASN A 10 40.13 10.00 -0.38
N MET A 11 38.95 10.47 -0.80
CA MET A 11 38.60 10.62 -2.21
C MET A 11 38.94 12.05 -2.62
N GLU A 12 40.21 12.29 -2.93
CA GLU A 12 40.61 13.44 -3.72
C GLU A 12 41.18 12.93 -5.05
N ASP A 13 40.57 13.44 -6.12
CA ASP A 13 41.13 13.59 -7.47
C ASP A 13 41.44 12.34 -8.30
N GLU A 14 40.42 11.85 -9.02
CA GLU A 14 40.61 11.51 -10.44
C GLU A 14 39.43 12.04 -11.26
N GLU A 15 39.54 13.33 -11.58
CA GLU A 15 38.77 14.01 -12.61
C GLU A 15 39.25 13.52 -14.00
N ALA A 16 38.76 12.36 -14.45
CA ALA A 16 38.97 11.92 -15.83
C ALA A 16 37.98 12.64 -16.77
N GLN A 17 38.32 13.88 -17.10
CA GLN A 17 37.75 14.62 -18.22
C GLN A 17 38.10 13.92 -19.54
N LEU A 18 37.05 13.71 -20.35
CA LEU A 18 36.99 13.91 -21.80
C LEU A 18 38.00 13.12 -22.68
N LEU A 19 37.46 12.23 -23.53
CA LEU A 19 37.23 12.49 -24.96
C LEU A 19 36.95 11.19 -25.74
N PRO A 20 36.01 11.21 -26.71
CA PRO A 20 35.83 10.12 -27.67
C PRO A 20 36.99 10.14 -28.69
N THR A 21 37.81 9.09 -28.70
CA THR A 21 38.84 8.90 -29.74
C THR A 21 38.23 8.40 -31.04
N SER A 22 37.57 9.32 -31.76
CA SER A 22 37.32 9.19 -33.20
C SER A 22 38.32 10.06 -33.95
N SER A 23 39.59 9.68 -33.85
CA SER A 23 40.64 10.27 -34.69
C SER A 23 40.68 9.51 -36.02
N THR A 24 39.84 9.96 -36.96
CA THR A 24 40.04 9.70 -38.38
C THR A 24 41.21 10.56 -38.82
N VAL A 25 42.43 10.08 -38.60
CA VAL A 25 43.61 10.65 -39.24
C VAL A 25 43.59 10.19 -40.68
N SER A 26 43.01 11.05 -41.54
CA SER A 26 43.23 11.00 -42.98
C SER A 26 44.70 11.34 -43.24
N ALA A 27 45.55 10.33 -43.14
CA ALA A 27 46.92 10.43 -43.61
C ALA A 27 46.89 10.66 -45.14
N PRO A 28 47.68 11.60 -45.68
CA PRO A 28 47.80 11.74 -47.13
C PRO A 28 48.31 10.41 -47.67
N VAL A 29 47.55 9.83 -48.59
CA VAL A 29 47.93 8.69 -49.40
C VAL A 29 49.20 9.08 -50.14
N GLN A 30 50.36 8.78 -49.54
CA GLN A 30 51.58 8.65 -50.29
C GLN A 30 51.30 7.51 -51.26
N GLN A 31 51.11 7.87 -52.52
CA GLN A 31 51.04 6.92 -53.63
C GLN A 31 52.41 6.25 -53.70
N ILE A 32 52.62 5.22 -52.90
CA ILE A 32 53.75 4.32 -53.06
C ILE A 32 53.48 3.64 -54.39
N THR A 33 54.20 4.07 -55.42
CA THR A 33 54.26 3.45 -56.74
C THR A 33 54.90 2.08 -56.55
N THR A 34 54.12 1.15 -56.00
CA THR A 34 54.50 -0.24 -55.85
C THR A 34 54.53 -0.83 -57.24
N THR A 35 55.72 -1.25 -57.65
CA THR A 35 55.95 -1.95 -58.90
C THR A 35 54.95 -3.10 -59.06
N PRO A 36 54.55 -3.45 -60.30
CA PRO A 36 53.50 -4.44 -60.57
C PRO A 36 53.75 -5.82 -59.92
N ARG A 37 55.00 -6.10 -59.52
CA ARG A 37 55.41 -7.32 -58.83
C ARG A 37 54.99 -7.36 -57.35
N THR A 38 54.91 -6.22 -56.65
CA THR A 38 54.56 -6.16 -55.22
C THR A 38 53.05 -6.13 -55.00
N LYS A 39 52.28 -5.51 -55.91
CA LYS A 39 50.80 -5.57 -55.90
C LYS A 39 50.26 -6.99 -56.07
N ARG A 40 50.89 -7.80 -56.94
CA ARG A 40 50.55 -9.23 -57.08
C ARG A 40 50.85 -10.03 -55.81
N ARG A 41 51.89 -9.69 -55.05
CA ARG A 41 52.28 -10.43 -53.84
C ARG A 41 51.34 -10.20 -52.66
N LEU A 42 50.81 -8.99 -52.49
CA LEU A 42 49.84 -8.65 -51.42
C LEU A 42 48.43 -9.19 -51.71
N GLN A 43 47.97 -9.14 -52.97
CA GLN A 43 46.70 -9.76 -53.37
C GLN A 43 46.72 -11.29 -53.21
N VAL A 44 47.86 -11.94 -53.42
CA VAL A 44 48.00 -13.39 -53.21
C VAL A 44 47.92 -13.76 -51.73
N THR A 45 48.44 -12.94 -50.81
CA THR A 45 48.37 -13.21 -49.36
C THR A 45 46.98 -12.96 -48.77
N GLU A 46 46.26 -11.93 -49.22
CA GLU A 46 44.88 -11.65 -48.78
C GLU A 46 43.88 -12.66 -49.35
N ASN A 47 44.08 -13.11 -50.59
CA ASN A 47 43.27 -14.18 -51.16
C ASN A 47 43.54 -15.54 -50.50
N SER A 48 44.78 -15.80 -50.04
CA SER A 48 45.14 -17.03 -49.33
C SER A 48 44.49 -17.11 -47.95
N THR A 49 44.52 -16.03 -47.15
CA THR A 49 43.89 -16.00 -45.82
C THR A 49 42.36 -16.03 -45.90
N ASN A 50 41.77 -15.41 -46.93
CA ASN A 50 40.32 -15.48 -47.17
C ASN A 50 39.87 -16.90 -47.57
N VAL A 51 40.60 -17.57 -48.46
CA VAL A 51 40.30 -18.97 -48.85
C VAL A 51 40.50 -19.94 -47.68
N GLU A 52 41.51 -19.74 -46.84
CA GLU A 52 41.71 -20.53 -45.62
C GLU A 52 40.60 -20.31 -44.58
N ASN A 53 40.16 -19.06 -44.38
CA ASN A 53 39.03 -18.75 -43.51
C ASN A 53 37.72 -19.39 -44.00
N ILE A 54 37.43 -19.31 -45.30
CA ILE A 54 36.28 -19.95 -45.93
C ILE A 54 36.34 -21.47 -45.77
N ASN A 55 37.51 -22.09 -45.93
CA ASN A 55 37.70 -23.53 -45.73
C ASN A 55 37.51 -23.92 -44.26
N MET A 56 38.00 -23.11 -43.33
CA MET A 56 37.79 -23.29 -41.89
C MET A 56 36.33 -23.17 -41.48
N ASP A 57 35.59 -22.21 -42.03
CA ASP A 57 34.17 -22.05 -41.75
C ASP A 57 33.33 -23.19 -42.36
N ARG A 58 33.69 -23.65 -43.56
CA ARG A 58 33.07 -24.86 -44.15
C ARG A 58 33.33 -26.11 -43.29
N ARG A 59 34.55 -26.27 -42.75
CA ARG A 59 34.88 -27.37 -41.82
C ARG A 59 34.09 -27.26 -40.51
N ARG A 60 33.98 -26.05 -39.94
CA ARG A 60 33.17 -25.77 -38.74
C ARG A 60 31.68 -26.06 -38.99
N GLN A 61 31.16 -25.67 -40.15
CA GLN A 61 29.77 -25.95 -40.54
C GLN A 61 29.52 -27.46 -40.63
N LYS A 62 30.38 -28.20 -41.33
CA LYS A 62 30.26 -29.66 -41.43
C LYS A 62 30.37 -30.35 -40.06
N ALA A 63 31.20 -29.82 -39.15
CA ALA A 63 31.27 -30.32 -37.78
C ALA A 63 29.99 -30.04 -36.98
N ARG A 64 29.39 -28.85 -37.13
CA ARG A 64 28.10 -28.51 -36.51
C ARG A 64 26.97 -29.41 -37.02
N GLU A 65 26.91 -29.64 -38.33
CA GLU A 65 25.93 -30.55 -38.96
C GLU A 65 26.07 -31.98 -38.45
N ARG A 66 27.30 -32.51 -38.36
CA ARG A 66 27.56 -33.83 -37.76
C ARG A 66 27.12 -33.90 -36.29
N MET A 67 27.38 -32.86 -35.50
CA MET A 67 26.95 -32.81 -34.09
C MET A 67 25.43 -32.69 -33.96
N ALA A 68 24.77 -31.94 -34.85
CA ALA A 68 23.31 -31.84 -34.89
C ALA A 68 22.67 -33.18 -35.28
N ALA A 69 23.19 -33.85 -36.31
CA ALA A 69 22.76 -35.18 -36.70
C ALA A 69 22.96 -36.20 -35.57
N LYS A 70 24.11 -36.16 -34.89
CA LYS A 70 24.36 -37.01 -33.72
C LYS A 70 23.35 -36.75 -32.60
N ARG A 71 23.06 -35.48 -32.28
CA ARG A 71 22.05 -35.11 -31.27
C ARG A 71 20.65 -35.60 -31.65
N ALA A 72 20.27 -35.50 -32.92
CA ALA A 72 18.98 -35.98 -33.42
C ALA A 72 18.83 -37.51 -33.31
N GLN A 73 19.93 -38.25 -33.36
CA GLN A 73 19.97 -39.71 -33.22
C GLN A 73 20.23 -40.19 -31.79
N THR A 74 20.50 -39.28 -30.84
CA THR A 74 20.81 -39.64 -29.45
C THR A 74 19.52 -40.04 -28.73
N THR A 75 19.53 -41.15 -28.00
CA THR A 75 18.37 -41.56 -27.21
C THR A 75 18.15 -40.64 -26.01
N PRO A 76 16.91 -40.54 -25.47
CA PRO A 76 16.65 -39.73 -24.28
C PRO A 76 17.55 -40.09 -23.09
N GLU A 77 17.80 -41.39 -22.87
CA GLU A 77 18.65 -41.87 -21.79
C GLU A 77 20.13 -41.47 -21.98
N GLU A 78 20.65 -41.59 -23.20
CA GLU A 78 22.02 -41.16 -23.49
C GLU A 78 22.16 -39.63 -23.39
N ALA A 79 21.15 -38.88 -23.84
CA ALA A 79 21.10 -37.43 -23.69
C ALA A 79 21.12 -37.02 -22.21
N GLU A 80 20.34 -37.70 -21.36
CA GLU A 80 20.33 -37.46 -19.92
C GLU A 80 21.70 -37.74 -19.28
N ARG A 81 22.31 -38.89 -19.59
CA ARG A 81 23.68 -39.21 -19.13
C ARG A 81 24.69 -38.13 -19.54
N GLN A 82 24.62 -37.64 -20.79
CA GLN A 82 25.46 -36.55 -21.26
C GLN A 82 25.19 -35.23 -20.51
N HIS A 83 23.92 -34.92 -20.20
CA HIS A 83 23.54 -33.75 -19.39
C HIS A 83 24.07 -33.84 -17.97
N VAL A 84 23.99 -35.00 -17.32
CA VAL A 84 24.53 -35.24 -15.97
C VAL A 84 26.05 -35.00 -15.97
N LEU A 85 26.79 -35.63 -16.88
CA LEU A 85 28.24 -35.42 -17.00
C LEU A 85 28.60 -33.96 -17.27
N ALA A 86 27.82 -33.25 -18.08
CA ALA A 86 28.04 -31.82 -18.34
C ALA A 86 27.76 -30.95 -17.09
N ARG A 87 26.75 -31.29 -16.29
CA ARG A 87 26.46 -30.64 -15.00
C ARG A 87 27.61 -30.87 -14.02
N GLU A 88 28.09 -32.09 -13.88
CA GLU A 88 29.22 -32.45 -13.01
C GLU A 88 30.49 -31.70 -13.39
N ARG A 89 30.88 -31.73 -14.68
CA ARG A 89 32.04 -30.98 -15.18
C ARG A 89 31.91 -29.48 -14.92
N SER A 90 30.70 -28.93 -15.00
CA SER A 90 30.46 -27.51 -14.73
C SER A 90 30.50 -27.20 -13.24
N ALA A 91 29.98 -28.09 -12.39
CA ALA A 91 30.08 -27.97 -10.93
C ALA A 91 31.54 -28.05 -10.45
N ALA A 92 32.31 -29.02 -10.94
CA ALA A 92 33.73 -29.17 -10.65
C ALA A 92 34.53 -27.92 -11.08
N ARG A 93 34.26 -27.38 -12.29
CA ARG A 93 34.88 -26.12 -12.74
C ARG A 93 34.54 -24.94 -11.83
N ARG A 94 33.27 -24.78 -11.42
CA ARG A 94 32.86 -23.71 -10.49
C ARG A 94 33.49 -23.86 -9.11
N ALA A 95 33.63 -25.09 -8.60
CA ALA A 95 34.28 -25.36 -7.32
C ALA A 95 35.77 -25.01 -7.33
N ALA A 96 36.43 -25.10 -8.49
CA ALA A 96 37.83 -24.73 -8.67
C ALA A 96 38.06 -23.22 -8.92
N PHE A 97 37.01 -22.39 -8.89
CA PHE A 97 37.18 -20.95 -9.12
C PHE A 97 37.88 -20.26 -7.94
N THR A 98 38.82 -19.37 -8.28
CA THR A 98 39.36 -18.40 -7.33
C THR A 98 38.29 -17.37 -6.96
N PRO A 99 38.34 -16.71 -5.78
CA PRO A 99 37.38 -15.67 -5.41
C PRO A 99 37.22 -14.57 -6.46
N LYS A 100 38.32 -14.16 -7.11
CA LYS A 100 38.31 -13.15 -8.19
C LYS A 100 37.58 -13.63 -9.44
N GLN A 101 37.71 -14.90 -9.80
CA GLN A 101 36.97 -15.49 -10.93
C GLN A 101 35.49 -15.63 -10.60
N THR A 102 35.16 -16.06 -9.37
CA THR A 102 33.79 -16.13 -8.89
C THR A 102 33.09 -14.77 -8.96
N GLU A 103 33.75 -13.69 -8.53
CA GLU A 103 33.15 -12.35 -8.60
C GLU A 103 32.96 -11.87 -10.04
N ARG A 104 33.94 -12.12 -10.93
CA ARG A 104 33.79 -11.81 -12.36
C ARG A 104 32.61 -12.55 -12.98
N GLU A 105 32.45 -13.83 -12.69
CA GLU A 105 31.31 -14.61 -13.18
C GLU A 105 29.98 -14.14 -12.57
N ARG A 106 29.97 -13.70 -11.30
CA ARG A 106 28.81 -13.08 -10.67
C ARG A 106 28.40 -11.80 -11.38
N ILE A 107 29.37 -10.93 -11.70
CA ILE A 107 29.14 -9.69 -12.45
C ILE A 107 28.59 -10.00 -13.85
N LEU A 108 29.24 -10.89 -14.60
CA LEU A 108 28.76 -11.30 -15.93
C LEU A 108 27.36 -11.93 -15.87
N ALA A 109 27.03 -12.69 -14.82
CA ALA A 109 25.69 -13.25 -14.63
C ALA A 109 24.65 -12.16 -14.32
N CYS A 110 25.01 -11.16 -13.52
CA CYS A 110 24.19 -9.98 -13.26
C CYS A 110 23.95 -9.18 -14.54
N GLU A 111 24.99 -8.92 -15.34
CA GLU A 111 24.90 -8.22 -16.63
C GLU A 111 24.00 -8.96 -17.62
N ARG A 112 24.22 -10.27 -17.82
CA ARG A 112 23.35 -11.10 -18.67
C ARG A 112 21.90 -11.09 -18.19
N SER A 113 21.68 -11.08 -16.88
CA SER A 113 20.33 -11.03 -16.31
C SER A 113 19.69 -9.66 -16.47
N ALA A 114 20.45 -8.57 -16.34
CA ALA A 114 19.99 -7.23 -16.63
C ALA A 114 19.65 -7.05 -18.12
N ALA A 115 20.54 -7.50 -19.02
CA ALA A 115 20.31 -7.49 -20.46
C ALA A 115 19.07 -8.31 -20.86
N ARG A 116 18.89 -9.51 -20.28
CA ARG A 116 17.66 -10.29 -20.48
C ARG A 116 16.43 -9.53 -20.03
N ARG A 117 16.42 -8.95 -18.83
CA ARG A 117 15.29 -8.15 -18.33
C ARG A 117 14.98 -6.95 -19.22
N ALA A 118 16.01 -6.29 -19.76
CA ALA A 118 15.85 -5.16 -20.67
C ALA A 118 15.30 -5.56 -22.04
N ALA A 119 15.52 -6.81 -22.47
CA ALA A 119 15.04 -7.33 -23.74
C ALA A 119 13.63 -7.96 -23.68
N LEU A 120 13.04 -8.12 -22.49
CA LEU A 120 11.69 -8.69 -22.35
C LEU A 120 10.64 -7.75 -22.92
N ASN A 121 9.62 -8.34 -23.54
CA ASN A 121 8.42 -7.61 -23.94
C ASN A 121 7.46 -7.40 -22.75
N THR A 122 6.43 -6.58 -22.92
CA THR A 122 5.49 -6.23 -21.83
C THR A 122 4.70 -7.44 -21.32
N GLU A 123 4.32 -8.36 -22.20
CA GLU A 123 3.56 -9.57 -21.84
C GLU A 123 4.42 -10.53 -21.00
N GLU A 124 5.67 -10.74 -21.41
CA GLU A 124 6.64 -11.54 -20.67
C GLU A 124 6.96 -10.92 -19.30
N ILE A 125 7.04 -9.59 -19.21
CA ILE A 125 7.22 -8.88 -17.94
C ILE A 125 6.04 -9.14 -17.01
N GLU A 126 4.79 -9.03 -17.49
CA GLU A 126 3.63 -9.26 -16.63
C GLU A 126 3.48 -10.74 -16.27
N GLY A 127 3.74 -11.67 -17.20
CA GLY A 127 3.78 -13.10 -16.90
C GLY A 127 4.82 -13.46 -15.83
N GLN A 128 6.01 -12.85 -15.87
CA GLN A 128 7.02 -13.02 -14.80
C GLN A 128 6.53 -12.45 -13.47
N ARG A 129 5.90 -11.26 -13.48
CA ARG A 129 5.33 -10.65 -12.27
C ARG A 129 4.23 -11.52 -11.68
N GLU A 130 3.34 -12.06 -12.50
CA GLU A 130 2.26 -12.94 -12.05
C GLU A 130 2.81 -14.22 -11.42
N ALA A 131 3.75 -14.90 -12.09
CA ALA A 131 4.42 -16.06 -11.52
C ALA A 131 5.14 -15.76 -10.19
N THR A 132 5.71 -14.55 -10.03
CA THR A 132 6.28 -14.15 -8.73
C THR A 132 5.22 -13.86 -7.68
N ARG A 133 4.07 -13.25 -8.04
CA ARG A 133 2.96 -13.01 -7.12
C ARG A 133 2.37 -14.33 -6.63
N GLU A 134 2.19 -15.31 -7.53
CA GLU A 134 1.70 -16.65 -7.19
C GLU A 134 2.64 -17.37 -6.24
N LYS A 135 3.95 -17.42 -6.56
CA LYS A 135 4.96 -18.02 -5.66
C LYS A 135 4.97 -17.36 -4.28
N VAL A 136 4.88 -16.03 -4.22
CA VAL A 136 4.84 -15.29 -2.96
C VAL A 136 3.54 -15.55 -2.21
N ALA A 137 2.40 -15.64 -2.90
CA ALA A 137 1.11 -15.96 -2.29
C ALA A 137 1.10 -17.39 -1.72
N ALA A 138 1.59 -18.37 -2.47
CA ALA A 138 1.74 -19.75 -2.03
C ALA A 138 2.68 -19.85 -0.82
N TRP A 139 3.84 -19.17 -0.87
CA TRP A 139 4.75 -19.10 0.27
C TRP A 139 4.05 -18.48 1.50
N ARG A 140 3.35 -17.35 1.35
CA ARG A 140 2.59 -16.74 2.45
C ARG A 140 1.52 -17.64 3.04
N ALA A 141 0.82 -18.41 2.20
CA ALA A 141 -0.20 -19.36 2.63
C ALA A 141 0.39 -20.54 3.42
N SER A 142 1.64 -20.92 3.14
CA SER A 142 2.35 -21.98 3.86
C SER A 142 2.94 -21.57 5.21
N LEU A 143 2.93 -20.27 5.56
CA LEU A 143 3.54 -19.79 6.79
C LEU A 143 2.73 -20.17 8.04
N THR A 144 3.46 -20.51 9.10
CA THR A 144 2.89 -20.71 10.44
C THR A 144 2.57 -19.37 11.11
N SER A 145 1.69 -19.38 12.13
CA SER A 145 1.31 -18.16 12.87
C SER A 145 2.52 -17.41 13.47
N LYS A 146 3.51 -18.14 14.00
CA LYS A 146 4.74 -17.56 14.56
C LYS A 146 5.56 -16.84 13.48
N GLU A 147 5.70 -17.46 12.30
CA GLU A 147 6.42 -16.85 11.17
C GLU A 147 5.68 -15.62 10.65
N ILE A 148 4.35 -15.65 10.59
CA ILE A 148 3.54 -14.48 10.21
C ILE A 148 3.79 -13.31 11.18
N GLN A 149 3.85 -13.56 12.49
CA GLN A 149 4.16 -12.53 13.48
C GLN A 149 5.56 -11.95 13.29
N LEU A 150 6.58 -12.80 13.10
CA LEU A 150 7.95 -12.35 12.82
C LEU A 150 8.01 -11.50 11.54
N GLN A 151 7.32 -11.91 10.47
CA GLN A 151 7.25 -11.13 9.23
C GLN A 151 6.59 -9.76 9.42
N ARG A 152 5.55 -9.66 10.27
CA ARG A 152 4.92 -8.37 10.61
C ARG A 152 5.90 -7.46 11.34
N ILE A 153 6.62 -7.98 12.34
CA ILE A 153 7.62 -7.22 13.10
C ILE A 153 8.71 -6.70 12.15
N LEU A 154 9.30 -7.58 11.33
CA LEU A 154 10.32 -7.20 10.35
C LEU A 154 9.79 -6.17 9.33
N ALA A 155 8.54 -6.29 8.90
CA ALA A 155 7.92 -5.31 8.02
C ALA A 155 7.79 -3.94 8.71
N THR A 156 7.36 -3.91 9.98
CA THR A 156 7.27 -2.66 10.75
C THR A 156 8.64 -2.02 10.92
N GLU A 157 9.67 -2.77 11.30
CA GLU A 157 11.03 -2.27 11.42
C GLU A 157 11.53 -1.68 10.10
N ARG A 158 11.36 -2.40 8.98
CA ARG A 158 11.72 -1.87 7.65
C ARG A 158 10.99 -0.58 7.32
N THR A 159 9.71 -0.45 7.66
CA THR A 159 8.95 0.79 7.42
C THR A 159 9.45 1.93 8.30
N MET A 160 9.80 1.65 9.55
CA MET A 160 10.37 2.65 10.47
C MET A 160 11.76 3.09 10.01
N SER A 161 12.63 2.16 9.62
CA SER A 161 13.94 2.48 9.06
C SER A 161 13.83 3.32 7.78
N LYS A 162 12.92 2.96 6.86
CA LYS A 162 12.68 3.75 5.65
C LYS A 162 12.19 5.16 5.96
N ARG A 163 11.36 5.34 6.99
CA ARG A 163 10.90 6.67 7.44
C ARG A 163 12.01 7.46 8.09
N ALA A 164 12.87 6.81 8.87
CA ALA A 164 14.01 7.45 9.53
C ALA A 164 15.06 7.95 8.53
N THR A 165 15.27 7.23 7.42
CA THR A 165 16.22 7.62 6.37
C THR A 165 15.60 8.42 5.23
N ALA A 166 14.30 8.69 5.27
CA ALA A 166 13.61 9.45 4.24
C ALA A 166 14.07 10.92 4.27
N SER A 167 14.33 11.48 3.09
CA SER A 167 14.57 12.92 2.94
C SER A 167 13.34 13.72 3.36
N PRO A 168 13.48 14.92 3.98
CA PRO A 168 12.36 15.76 4.38
C PRO A 168 11.34 16.01 3.26
N LYS A 169 11.80 16.18 2.01
CA LYS A 169 10.93 16.35 0.84
C LYS A 169 10.04 15.12 0.62
N THR A 170 10.63 13.93 0.64
CA THR A 170 9.91 12.65 0.46
C THR A 170 8.94 12.37 1.61
N ALA A 171 9.29 12.78 2.84
CA ALA A 171 8.43 12.65 4.00
C ALA A 171 7.19 13.56 3.90
N GLU A 172 7.36 14.79 3.41
CA GLU A 172 6.23 15.71 3.20
C GLU A 172 5.33 15.26 2.05
N GLU A 173 5.89 14.78 0.94
CA GLU A 173 5.11 14.18 -0.15
C GLU A 173 4.23 13.03 0.36
N GLN A 174 4.79 12.15 1.21
CA GLN A 174 4.02 11.07 1.83
C GLN A 174 2.88 11.60 2.73
N ARG A 175 3.14 12.61 3.55
CA ARG A 175 2.11 13.25 4.40
C ARG A 175 0.99 13.86 3.57
N VAL A 176 1.31 14.52 2.45
CA VAL A 176 0.31 15.09 1.55
C VAL A 176 -0.55 13.98 0.94
N VAL A 177 0.05 12.86 0.52
CA VAL A 177 -0.71 11.69 0.02
C VAL A 177 -1.63 11.14 1.11
N ASP A 178 -1.15 11.00 2.33
CA ASP A 178 -1.95 10.48 3.46
C ASP A 178 -3.09 11.44 3.84
N ARG A 179 -2.85 12.76 3.81
CA ARG A 179 -3.89 13.79 3.98
C ARG A 179 -4.95 13.69 2.89
N LYS A 180 -4.55 13.58 1.61
CA LYS A 180 -5.48 13.42 0.48
C LYS A 180 -6.32 12.16 0.63
N ARG A 181 -5.70 11.00 0.91
CA ARG A 181 -6.42 9.74 1.15
C ARG A 181 -7.41 9.85 2.31
N SER A 182 -7.00 10.49 3.40
CA SER A 182 -7.86 10.72 4.56
C SER A 182 -9.03 11.64 4.22
N ALA A 183 -8.78 12.70 3.45
CA ALA A 183 -9.83 13.61 2.98
C ALA A 183 -10.82 12.86 2.06
N THR A 184 -10.33 12.09 1.08
CA THR A 184 -11.19 11.28 0.20
C THR A 184 -12.06 10.32 1.01
N ARG A 185 -11.51 9.63 2.03
CA ARG A 185 -12.31 8.75 2.91
C ARG A 185 -13.38 9.49 3.71
N ARG A 186 -13.19 10.78 3.99
CA ARG A 186 -14.19 11.62 4.66
C ARG A 186 -15.25 12.11 3.67
N THR A 187 -14.88 12.37 2.42
CA THR A 187 -15.79 12.87 1.38
C THR A 187 -16.55 11.78 0.64
N THR A 188 -16.19 10.49 0.80
CA THR A 188 -16.96 9.37 0.23
C THR A 188 -18.28 9.11 0.95
N TYR A 189 -18.48 9.71 2.14
CA TYR A 189 -19.78 9.69 2.79
C TYR A 189 -20.69 10.72 2.12
N THR A 190 -21.85 10.28 1.65
CA THR A 190 -22.91 11.23 1.27
C THR A 190 -23.36 12.01 2.52
N PRO A 191 -23.84 13.26 2.40
CA PRO A 191 -24.40 14.00 3.53
C PRO A 191 -25.42 13.16 4.33
N ASP A 192 -26.30 12.44 3.62
CA ASP A 192 -27.31 11.55 4.20
C ASP A 192 -26.69 10.39 5.00
N GLU A 193 -25.62 9.76 4.52
CA GLU A 193 -24.92 8.71 5.27
C GLU A 193 -24.26 9.23 6.55
N LEU A 194 -23.79 10.48 6.53
CA LEU A 194 -23.16 11.12 7.67
C LEU A 194 -24.20 11.55 8.70
N GLU A 195 -25.33 12.10 8.25
CA GLU A 195 -26.51 12.39 9.08
C GLU A 195 -27.05 11.12 9.74
N ARG A 196 -27.22 10.03 8.97
CA ARG A 196 -27.63 8.73 9.49
C ARG A 196 -26.69 8.25 10.60
N ARG A 197 -25.38 8.30 10.38
CA ARG A 197 -24.40 7.88 11.40
C ARG A 197 -24.46 8.74 12.66
N MET A 198 -24.60 10.05 12.50
CA MET A 198 -24.75 10.97 13.63
C MET A 198 -26.05 10.71 14.40
N HIS A 199 -27.15 10.43 13.69
CA HIS A 199 -28.42 10.05 14.30
C HIS A 199 -28.27 8.76 15.12
N LEU A 200 -27.71 7.70 14.53
CA LEU A 200 -27.50 6.42 15.22
C LEU A 200 -26.61 6.54 16.47
N LEU A 201 -25.61 7.44 16.44
CA LEU A 201 -24.81 7.77 17.62
C LEU A 201 -25.65 8.43 18.72
N LYS A 202 -26.49 9.41 18.38
CA LYS A 202 -27.40 10.07 19.33
C LYS A 202 -28.41 9.08 19.93
N VAL A 203 -28.98 8.19 19.12
CA VAL A 203 -29.89 7.13 19.61
C VAL A 203 -29.17 6.22 20.60
N PHE A 204 -27.95 5.80 20.30
CA PHE A 204 -27.17 4.96 21.20
C PHE A 204 -26.86 5.68 22.54
N GLU A 205 -26.45 6.94 22.49
CA GLU A 205 -26.21 7.76 23.68
C GLU A 205 -27.48 7.93 24.52
N ALA A 206 -28.63 8.20 23.88
CA ALA A 206 -29.91 8.32 24.55
C ALA A 206 -30.34 7.01 25.24
N LEU A 207 -30.16 5.87 24.58
CA LEU A 207 -30.44 4.55 25.17
C LEU A 207 -29.52 4.24 26.35
N GLN A 208 -28.23 4.58 26.25
CA GLN A 208 -27.30 4.45 27.38
C GLN A 208 -27.72 5.32 28.56
N TRP A 209 -28.10 6.57 28.29
CA TRP A 209 -28.57 7.48 29.33
C TRP A 209 -29.84 6.94 30.01
N LEU A 210 -30.80 6.42 29.24
CA LEU A 210 -32.03 5.81 29.76
C LEU A 210 -31.72 4.62 30.68
N ARG A 211 -30.80 3.75 30.28
CA ARG A 211 -30.35 2.60 31.07
C ARG A 211 -29.70 3.01 32.40
N GLN A 212 -28.96 4.12 32.41
CA GLN A 212 -28.27 4.62 33.60
C GLN A 212 -29.23 5.29 34.59
N ASN A 213 -30.22 6.04 34.08
CA ASN A 213 -31.06 6.90 34.92
C ASN A 213 -32.40 6.26 35.34
N ASN A 214 -32.81 5.16 34.71
CA ASN A 214 -34.12 4.57 34.94
C ASN A 214 -34.00 3.11 35.44
N PRO A 215 -34.39 2.81 36.70
CA PRO A 215 -34.24 1.47 37.29
C PRO A 215 -34.91 0.35 36.51
N LEU A 216 -36.00 0.67 35.80
CA LEU A 216 -36.77 -0.30 35.00
C LEU A 216 -35.94 -0.89 33.84
N TYR A 217 -34.97 -0.13 33.32
CA TYR A 217 -34.20 -0.51 32.13
C TYR A 217 -32.76 -0.92 32.44
N HIS A 218 -32.36 -0.99 33.72
CA HIS A 218 -30.98 -1.28 34.14
C HIS A 218 -30.44 -2.62 33.58
N ASN A 219 -31.32 -3.62 33.48
CA ASN A 219 -31.00 -4.99 33.09
C ASN A 219 -31.01 -5.22 31.56
N ILE A 220 -31.28 -4.19 30.75
CA ILE A 220 -31.30 -4.34 29.29
C ILE A 220 -29.89 -4.19 28.72
N THR A 221 -29.52 -5.12 27.84
CA THR A 221 -28.25 -5.06 27.10
C THR A 221 -28.46 -4.37 25.76
N ILE A 222 -27.89 -3.17 25.61
CA ILE A 222 -27.96 -2.38 24.37
C ILE A 222 -26.90 -2.93 23.38
N ASN A 223 -27.34 -3.39 22.21
CA ASN A 223 -26.45 -3.98 21.20
C ASN A 223 -26.25 -3.02 20.02
N GLN A 224 -25.03 -2.47 19.88
CA GLN A 224 -24.66 -1.55 18.79
C GLN A 224 -24.89 -2.15 17.40
N SER A 225 -24.71 -3.47 17.25
CA SER A 225 -24.87 -4.12 15.95
C SER A 225 -26.33 -4.15 15.45
N ILE A 226 -27.29 -4.08 16.37
CA ILE A 226 -28.73 -4.00 16.04
C ILE A 226 -29.10 -2.56 15.70
N ILE A 227 -28.59 -1.59 16.45
CA ILE A 227 -28.79 -0.16 16.18
C ILE A 227 -28.26 0.21 14.79
N ASN A 228 -27.09 -0.30 14.41
CA ASN A 228 -26.52 -0.07 13.09
C ASN A 228 -27.34 -0.66 11.92
N LYS A 229 -28.33 -1.52 12.21
CA LYS A 229 -29.23 -2.12 11.22
C LYS A 229 -30.59 -1.44 11.17
N LEU A 230 -30.83 -0.40 11.97
CA LEU A 230 -32.09 0.34 11.91
C LEU A 230 -32.25 0.98 10.52
N PRO A 231 -33.46 0.88 9.92
CA PRO A 231 -33.79 1.56 8.67
C PRO A 231 -33.78 3.08 8.89
N ASP A 232 -33.69 3.83 7.78
CA ASP A 232 -33.56 5.29 7.83
C ASP A 232 -34.85 5.99 8.34
N ASP A 233 -36.00 5.30 8.30
CA ASP A 233 -37.28 5.80 8.82
C ASP A 233 -37.48 5.51 10.34
N ASP A 234 -36.42 5.11 11.05
CA ASP A 234 -36.35 4.91 12.51
C ASP A 234 -37.36 3.91 13.13
N VAL A 235 -38.20 3.26 12.32
CA VAL A 235 -39.20 2.29 12.77
C VAL A 235 -38.95 0.95 12.09
N PRO A 236 -38.49 -0.07 12.84
CA PRO A 236 -38.40 -1.43 12.36
C PRO A 236 -39.74 -1.90 11.76
N GLU A 237 -39.70 -2.57 10.60
CA GLU A 237 -40.89 -3.08 9.91
C GLU A 237 -41.74 -4.02 10.81
N CYS A 238 -41.11 -4.71 11.75
CA CYS A 238 -41.81 -5.52 12.73
C CYS A 238 -42.73 -4.70 13.66
N LEU A 239 -42.40 -3.44 13.97
CA LEU A 239 -43.28 -2.55 14.73
C LEU A 239 -44.45 -2.05 13.87
N TRP A 240 -44.22 -1.80 12.58
CA TRP A 240 -45.30 -1.49 11.64
C TRP A 240 -46.31 -2.64 11.52
N THR A 241 -45.82 -3.88 11.59
CA THR A 241 -46.68 -5.06 11.45
C THR A 241 -47.54 -5.29 12.69
N THR A 242 -47.07 -4.90 13.89
CA THR A 242 -47.80 -5.03 15.15
C THR A 242 -48.59 -3.79 15.54
N MET A 243 -48.37 -2.64 14.89
CA MET A 243 -49.16 -1.45 15.10
C MET A 243 -50.54 -1.64 14.47
N GLU A 244 -51.53 -2.03 15.28
CA GLU A 244 -52.93 -2.01 14.87
C GLU A 244 -53.33 -0.56 14.58
N ILE A 245 -53.36 -0.20 13.29
CA ILE A 245 -53.90 1.07 12.85
C ILE A 245 -55.42 0.99 13.07
N SER A 246 -55.87 1.46 14.23
CA SER A 246 -57.29 1.70 14.44
C SER A 246 -57.73 2.77 13.45
N THR A 247 -58.49 2.38 12.44
CA THR A 247 -59.12 3.32 11.49
C THR A 247 -60.35 3.99 12.09
N ASN A 248 -60.66 3.75 13.38
CA ASN A 248 -61.78 4.36 14.06
C ASN A 248 -61.43 5.79 14.50
N VAL A 249 -61.45 6.69 13.54
CA VAL A 249 -61.18 8.13 13.73
C VAL A 249 -62.15 8.72 14.76
N GLU A 250 -63.41 8.27 14.78
CA GLU A 250 -64.44 8.72 15.71
C GLU A 250 -64.09 8.40 17.17
N ALA A 251 -63.58 7.20 17.46
CA ALA A 251 -63.14 6.85 18.81
C ALA A 251 -61.95 7.69 19.27
N GLY A 252 -60.98 7.95 18.38
CA GLY A 252 -59.83 8.79 18.68
C GLY A 252 -60.20 10.27 18.91
N GLU A 253 -61.19 10.78 18.18
CA GLU A 253 -61.72 12.13 18.41
C GLU A 253 -62.50 12.23 19.72
N ASN A 254 -63.25 11.19 20.09
CA ASN A 254 -64.00 11.14 21.35
C ASN A 254 -63.09 11.06 22.59
N GLU A 255 -61.98 10.31 22.49
CA GLU A 255 -60.94 10.29 23.52
C GLU A 255 -60.29 11.68 23.64
N ARG A 256 -59.93 12.32 22.52
CA ARG A 256 -59.36 13.68 22.52
C ARG A 256 -60.30 14.74 23.08
N ALA A 257 -61.61 14.64 22.81
CA ALA A 257 -62.61 15.55 23.34
C ALA A 257 -62.69 15.53 24.87
N SER A 258 -62.26 14.43 25.51
CA SER A 258 -62.25 14.29 26.98
C SER A 258 -60.98 14.83 27.65
N TYR A 259 -59.92 15.12 26.89
CA TYR A 259 -58.62 15.56 27.42
C TYR A 259 -58.36 17.06 27.32
N ILE A 260 -59.30 17.85 26.78
CA ILE A 260 -59.25 19.30 26.95
C ILE A 260 -59.93 19.58 28.30
N PRO A 261 -59.19 19.87 29.38
CA PRO A 261 -59.83 20.35 30.59
C PRO A 261 -60.54 21.64 30.21
N ASP A 262 -61.87 21.59 30.33
CA ASP A 262 -62.76 22.65 29.93
C ASP A 262 -62.52 23.85 30.88
N LEU A 263 -61.62 24.75 30.48
CA LEU A 263 -61.12 25.87 31.29
C LEU A 263 -62.20 26.92 31.61
N LEU A 264 -63.44 26.70 31.19
CA LEU A 264 -64.54 27.65 31.32
C LEU A 264 -65.73 27.12 32.15
N THR A 265 -65.71 25.88 32.60
CA THR A 265 -66.80 25.33 33.41
C THR A 265 -66.50 25.49 34.91
N ASN A 266 -67.16 26.49 35.52
CA ASN A 266 -67.32 26.77 36.95
C ASN A 266 -66.18 27.47 37.71
N VAL A 267 -66.07 28.79 37.49
CA VAL A 267 -65.42 29.73 38.44
C VAL A 267 -66.40 30.22 39.54
N SER A 268 -67.68 29.84 39.51
CA SER A 268 -68.69 30.45 40.41
C SER A 268 -68.97 29.71 41.73
N GLU A 269 -68.40 28.53 41.98
CA GLU A 269 -68.68 27.78 43.23
C GLU A 269 -67.42 27.17 43.87
N LEU A 270 -66.44 27.99 44.26
CA LEU A 270 -65.39 27.52 45.18
C LEU A 270 -64.96 28.60 46.18
N ASN A 271 -65.93 29.22 46.84
CA ASN A 271 -65.71 29.82 48.15
C ASN A 271 -65.81 28.70 49.19
N ASN A 272 -64.71 27.99 49.44
CA ASN A 272 -64.36 27.43 50.76
C ASN A 272 -62.97 26.80 50.70
N THR A 273 -62.01 27.53 51.26
CA THR A 273 -60.91 27.08 52.12
C THR A 273 -60.06 25.90 51.63
N ALA A 274 -58.80 26.22 51.31
CA ALA A 274 -57.65 25.34 50.98
C ALA A 274 -57.46 24.95 49.50
N ALA A 275 -57.45 25.96 48.60
CA ALA A 275 -56.92 25.79 47.26
C ALA A 275 -55.42 26.12 47.22
N ILE A 276 -54.60 25.13 46.82
CA ILE A 276 -53.16 25.29 46.56
C ILE A 276 -53.01 26.07 45.25
N PRO A 277 -52.27 27.20 45.22
CA PRO A 277 -52.08 27.96 43.99
C PRO A 277 -51.21 27.16 43.02
N ILE A 278 -51.76 26.82 41.86
CA ILE A 278 -50.95 26.34 40.73
C ILE A 278 -50.23 27.56 40.18
N ILE A 279 -49.01 27.78 40.68
CA ILE A 279 -48.09 28.78 40.15
C ILE A 279 -47.79 28.36 38.72
N SER A 280 -48.12 29.24 37.76
CA SER A 280 -47.67 29.12 36.38
C SER A 280 -46.14 29.04 36.39
N SER A 281 -45.63 27.82 36.30
CA SER A 281 -44.22 27.51 36.11
C SER A 281 -43.88 27.89 34.67
N ALA A 282 -43.65 29.18 34.44
CA ALA A 282 -42.89 29.63 33.30
C ALA A 282 -41.50 29.02 33.44
N VAL A 283 -41.30 27.88 32.77
CA VAL A 283 -39.97 27.30 32.57
C VAL A 283 -39.23 28.29 31.69
N LEU A 284 -38.51 29.22 32.32
CA LEU A 284 -37.44 29.96 31.68
C LEU A 284 -36.38 28.93 31.30
N ASP A 285 -36.13 28.82 30.01
CA ASP A 285 -34.99 28.09 29.46
C ASP A 285 -33.70 28.80 29.94
N VAL A 286 -33.14 28.32 31.06
CA VAL A 286 -31.99 28.96 31.72
C VAL A 286 -30.66 28.46 31.16
N ASN A 287 -30.59 27.38 30.37
CA ASN A 287 -29.29 26.78 30.01
C ASN A 287 -29.09 26.55 28.51
N GLY A 288 -29.39 27.57 27.70
CA GLY A 288 -29.11 27.60 26.27
C GLY A 288 -28.25 28.78 25.83
N THR A 289 -26.92 28.63 25.94
CA THR A 289 -25.92 29.37 25.12
C THR A 289 -25.80 30.90 25.30
N LYS A 290 -25.19 31.33 26.40
CA LYS A 290 -24.39 32.58 26.43
C LYS A 290 -23.11 32.41 27.25
N ALA A 291 -22.30 31.40 26.93
CA ALA A 291 -20.88 31.50 27.25
C ALA A 291 -20.29 32.48 26.23
N SER A 292 -19.92 33.68 26.69
CA SER A 292 -19.22 34.64 25.85
C SER A 292 -17.93 33.98 25.35
N SER A 293 -17.59 34.20 24.07
CA SER A 293 -16.35 33.68 23.49
C SER A 293 -15.11 34.04 24.32
N ASP A 294 -15.17 35.16 25.06
CA ASP A 294 -14.09 35.64 25.90
C ASP A 294 -13.90 34.79 27.17
N GLU A 295 -14.97 34.28 27.79
CA GLU A 295 -14.86 33.41 28.97
C GLU A 295 -14.26 32.03 28.62
N VAL A 296 -14.58 31.52 27.43
CA VAL A 296 -13.99 30.26 26.94
C VAL A 296 -12.49 30.43 26.65
N ALA A 297 -12.08 31.61 26.17
CA ALA A 297 -10.69 31.93 25.90
C ALA A 297 -9.87 32.08 27.19
N GLU A 298 -10.41 32.71 28.23
CA GLU A 298 -9.73 32.82 29.53
C GLU A 298 -9.52 31.45 30.18
N HIS A 299 -10.54 30.59 30.16
CA HIS A 299 -10.44 29.25 30.74
C HIS A 299 -9.43 28.35 29.99
N LEU A 300 -9.21 28.57 28.69
CA LEU A 300 -8.17 27.89 27.92
C LEU A 300 -6.76 28.41 28.25
N LEU A 301 -6.61 29.72 28.42
CA LEU A 301 -5.34 30.33 28.81
C LEU A 301 -4.88 29.91 30.20
N GLU A 302 -5.81 29.79 31.15
CA GLU A 302 -5.51 29.34 32.50
C GLU A 302 -5.02 27.89 32.52
N ARG A 303 -5.64 27.01 31.73
CA ARG A 303 -5.23 25.62 31.58
C ARG A 303 -3.84 25.44 30.97
N ILE A 304 -3.46 26.30 30.02
CA ILE A 304 -2.11 26.28 29.43
C ILE A 304 -1.07 26.75 30.45
N LYS A 305 -1.37 27.78 31.24
CA LYS A 305 -0.46 28.26 32.29
C LYS A 305 -0.18 27.19 33.33
N SER A 306 -1.20 26.44 33.77
CA SER A 306 -1.03 25.35 34.74
C SER A 306 -0.11 24.23 34.24
N GLN A 307 -0.15 23.89 32.94
CA GLN A 307 0.71 22.84 32.36
C GLN A 307 2.16 23.27 32.17
N VAL A 308 2.44 24.57 32.12
CA VAL A 308 3.80 25.11 31.96
C VAL A 308 4.51 25.22 33.31
N THR A 309 3.77 25.46 34.41
CA THR A 309 4.34 25.57 35.76
C THR A 309 4.66 24.22 36.42
N GLU A 310 4.19 23.11 35.85
CA GLU A 310 4.41 21.74 36.37
C GLU A 310 5.64 21.02 35.76
N LYS A 311 6.53 21.75 35.06
CA LYS A 311 7.82 21.24 34.56
C LYS A 311 8.99 22.02 35.16
#